data_AF-A0A8X7C8F8-F1
#
_entry.id   AF-A0A8X7C8F8-F1
#
_cell.length_a   1.000
_cell.length_b   1.000
_cell.length_c   1.000
_cell.angle_alpha   90.00
_cell.angle_beta   90.00
_cell.angle_gamma   90.00
#
_symmetry.space_group_name_H-M   'P 1'
#
loop_
_entity.id
_entity.type
_entity.pdbx_description
1 polymer ?
#
loop_
_entity_poly.entity_id
_entity_poly.type
_entity_poly.pdbx_seq_one_letter_code
_entity_poly.pdbx_strand_id
1 'polypeptide(L)'
;MWKYFTEFNTRNYIDVIDKLIHSYNHSYHSSIKMEPVSVSRHNRKQVPKPEAPRFKVGDVVRINKQKLHFEKGYEQTGEENFSWLRNRAKNLIVYRLKRF
;
A
#
# COMPACT_ATOMS: atom_id res chain seq x y z
N MET A 1 14.34 0.07 -10.03
CA MET A 1 13.57 0.99 -10.88
C MET A 1 14.10 2.42 -10.83
N TRP A 2 13.98 3.13 -9.71
CA TRP A 2 14.40 4.55 -9.64
C TRP A 2 15.87 4.79 -9.99
N LYS A 3 16.75 3.88 -9.55
CA LYS A 3 18.17 3.88 -9.92
C LYS A 3 18.40 3.95 -11.44
N TYR A 4 17.67 3.14 -12.21
CA TYR A 4 17.77 3.11 -13.67
C TYR A 4 17.34 4.45 -14.29
N PHE A 5 16.24 5.03 -13.82
CA PHE A 5 15.79 6.33 -14.33
C PHE A 5 16.79 7.45 -14.06
N THR A 6 17.41 7.45 -12.89
CA THR A 6 18.43 8.44 -12.53
C THR A 6 19.71 8.26 -13.33
N GLU A 7 20.16 7.01 -13.51
CA GLU A 7 21.42 6.70 -14.21
C GLU A 7 21.36 6.98 -15.72
N PHE A 8 20.27 6.59 -16.36
CA PHE A 8 20.10 6.73 -17.82
C PHE A 8 19.34 8.00 -18.23
N ASN A 9 18.98 8.85 -17.26
CA ASN A 9 18.18 10.07 -17.44
C ASN A 9 16.98 9.88 -18.39
N THR A 10 16.28 8.76 -18.24
CA THR A 10 15.18 8.37 -19.12
C THR A 10 14.00 7.88 -18.29
N ARG A 11 12.80 8.07 -18.85
CA ARG A 11 11.56 7.48 -18.33
C ARG A 11 11.08 6.32 -19.21
N ASN A 12 11.81 5.98 -20.26
CA ASN A 12 11.52 4.83 -21.10
C ASN A 12 12.06 3.59 -20.40
N TYR A 13 11.17 2.77 -19.85
CA TYR A 13 11.52 1.51 -19.19
C TYR A 13 10.99 0.27 -19.89
N ILE A 14 10.30 0.43 -21.02
CA ILE A 14 9.64 -0.67 -21.73
C ILE A 14 10.69 -1.74 -22.07
N ASP A 15 11.86 -1.33 -22.57
CA ASP A 15 12.94 -2.24 -22.98
C ASP A 15 13.64 -2.96 -21.81
N VAL A 16 13.45 -2.48 -20.57
CA VAL A 16 14.11 -3.03 -19.37
C VAL A 16 13.12 -3.58 -18.34
N ILE A 17 11.82 -3.54 -18.63
CA ILE A 17 10.77 -3.91 -17.67
C ILE A 17 10.93 -5.35 -17.18
N ASP A 18 11.28 -6.27 -18.07
CA ASP A 18 11.50 -7.68 -17.75
C ASP A 18 12.65 -7.86 -16.75
N LYS A 19 13.76 -7.14 -16.97
CA LYS A 19 14.92 -7.18 -16.07
C LYS A 19 14.57 -6.61 -14.69
N LEU A 20 13.75 -5.57 -14.65
CA LEU A 20 13.31 -4.93 -13.41
C LEU A 20 12.37 -5.84 -12.61
N ILE A 21 11.43 -6.49 -13.28
CA ILE A 21 10.51 -7.46 -12.66
C ILE A 21 11.31 -8.64 -12.11
N HIS A 22 12.24 -9.17 -12.91
CA HIS A 22 13.12 -10.26 -12.49
C HIS A 22 13.92 -9.87 -11.23
N SER A 23 14.59 -8.72 -11.25
CA SER A 23 15.33 -8.20 -10.10
C SER A 23 14.45 -8.02 -8.86
N TYR A 24 13.22 -7.52 -9.01
CA TYR A 24 12.28 -7.37 -7.89
C TYR A 24 11.88 -8.72 -7.28
N ASN A 25 11.56 -9.71 -8.13
CA ASN A 25 11.07 -11.01 -7.70
C ASN A 25 12.15 -11.89 -7.06
N HIS A 26 13.42 -11.69 -7.44
CA HIS A 26 14.59 -12.43 -6.96
C HIS A 26 15.42 -11.67 -5.91
N SER A 27 14.97 -10.49 -5.45
CA SER A 27 15.64 -9.76 -4.37
C SER A 27 14.97 -10.02 -3.03
N TYR A 28 15.76 -10.00 -1.96
CA TYR A 28 15.24 -10.08 -0.61
C TYR A 28 14.32 -8.89 -0.30
N HIS A 29 13.08 -9.18 0.07
CA HIS A 29 12.11 -8.15 0.42
C HIS A 29 11.86 -8.12 1.94
N SER A 30 12.22 -7.00 2.57
CA SER A 30 12.27 -6.84 4.03
C SER A 30 10.92 -7.05 4.74
N SER A 31 9.80 -6.80 4.06
CA SER A 31 8.45 -6.98 4.58
C SER A 31 8.02 -8.45 4.65
N ILE A 32 8.42 -9.26 3.65
CA ILE A 32 8.07 -10.69 3.58
C ILE A 32 9.19 -11.60 4.10
N LYS A 33 10.38 -11.03 4.36
CA LYS A 33 11.57 -11.70 4.86
C LYS A 33 12.13 -12.81 3.95
N MET A 34 11.83 -12.74 2.65
CA MET A 34 12.33 -13.66 1.63
C MET A 34 12.21 -13.02 0.24
N GLU A 35 12.67 -13.73 -0.79
CA GLU A 35 12.41 -13.36 -2.18
C GLU A 35 10.95 -13.63 -2.56
N PRO A 36 10.26 -12.71 -3.25
CA PRO A 36 8.88 -12.92 -3.70
C PRO A 36 8.68 -14.20 -4.51
N VAL A 37 9.62 -14.55 -5.39
CA VAL A 37 9.54 -15.76 -6.22
C VAL A 37 9.58 -17.06 -5.42
N SER A 38 10.19 -17.02 -4.24
CA SER A 38 10.33 -18.19 -3.37
C SER A 38 9.04 -18.50 -2.60
N VAL A 39 8.02 -17.63 -2.65
CA VAL A 39 6.76 -17.82 -1.91
C VAL A 39 5.88 -18.88 -2.60
N SER A 40 5.57 -19.94 -1.86
CA SER A 40 4.73 -21.07 -2.24
C SER A 40 3.59 -21.27 -1.23
N ARG A 41 2.61 -22.11 -1.57
CA ARG A 41 1.49 -22.46 -0.67
C ARG A 41 1.97 -23.05 0.67
N HIS A 42 3.11 -23.73 0.66
CA HIS A 42 3.70 -24.41 1.81
C HIS A 42 4.40 -23.44 2.78
N ASN A 43 5.17 -22.47 2.28
CA ASN A 43 5.90 -21.52 3.10
C ASN A 43 5.11 -20.23 3.42
N ARG A 44 3.89 -20.09 2.88
CA ARG A 44 3.00 -18.95 3.16
C ARG A 44 2.80 -18.66 4.65
N LYS A 45 2.86 -19.68 5.51
CA LYS A 45 2.77 -19.53 6.97
C LYS A 45 3.98 -18.82 7.60
N GLN A 46 5.14 -18.85 6.93
CA GLN A 46 6.39 -18.22 7.38
C GLN A 46 6.43 -16.72 7.04
N VAL A 47 5.60 -16.27 6.08
CA VAL A 47 5.48 -14.86 5.75
C VAL A 47 4.86 -14.11 6.93
N PRO A 48 5.46 -13.01 7.40
CA PRO A 48 4.92 -12.22 8.50
C PRO A 48 3.47 -11.81 8.23
N LYS A 49 2.62 -11.98 9.24
CA LYS A 49 1.25 -11.44 9.20
C LYS A 49 1.31 -9.93 9.42
N PRO A 50 0.42 -9.15 8.77
CA PRO A 50 0.31 -7.74 9.08
C PRO A 50 -0.05 -7.55 10.55
N GLU A 51 0.45 -6.46 11.12
CA GLU A 51 0.12 -6.04 12.48
C GLU A 51 -1.39 -5.92 12.68
N ALA A 52 -1.83 -6.05 13.92
CA ALA A 52 -3.21 -5.86 14.29
C ALA A 52 -3.72 -4.45 13.88
N PRO A 53 -5.03 -4.31 13.57
CA PRO A 53 -5.61 -3.01 13.27
C PRO A 53 -5.38 -2.04 14.43
N ARG A 54 -4.92 -0.83 14.11
CA ARG A 54 -4.71 0.24 15.10
C ARG A 54 -6.03 0.85 15.59
N PHE A 55 -7.04 0.97 14.72
CA PHE A 55 -8.33 1.57 15.05
C PHE A 55 -9.39 0.52 15.30
N LYS A 56 -10.30 0.81 16.23
CA LYS A 56 -11.47 0.00 16.57
C LYS A 56 -12.70 0.52 15.83
N VAL A 57 -13.72 -0.34 15.73
CA VAL A 57 -15.02 0.06 15.19
C VAL A 57 -15.62 1.15 16.08
N GLY A 58 -15.98 2.28 15.49
CA GLY A 58 -16.55 3.43 16.21
C GLY A 58 -15.56 4.54 16.54
N ASP A 59 -14.26 4.34 16.30
CA ASP A 59 -13.27 5.39 16.50
C ASP A 59 -13.52 6.55 15.52
N VAL A 60 -13.47 7.78 16.06
CA VAL A 60 -13.49 9.02 15.27
C VAL A 60 -12.10 9.22 14.68
N VAL A 61 -12.03 9.23 13.35
CA VAL A 61 -10.78 9.39 12.60
C VAL A 61 -10.90 10.56 11.64
N ARG A 62 -9.82 11.31 11.47
CA ARG A 62 -9.74 12.38 10.48
C ARG A 62 -9.22 11.84 9.16
N ILE A 63 -9.89 12.15 8.06
CA ILE A 63 -9.53 11.66 6.74
C ILE A 63 -9.34 12.82 5.79
N ASN A 64 -8.28 12.75 4.99
CA ASN A 64 -8.00 13.75 3.98
C ASN A 64 -9.07 13.73 2.89
N LYS A 65 -9.61 14.91 2.59
CA LYS A 65 -10.46 15.16 1.43
C LYS A 65 -9.71 14.80 0.15
N GLN A 66 -10.46 14.30 -0.83
CA GLN A 66 -9.92 14.16 -2.17
C GLN A 66 -9.73 15.56 -2.75
N LYS A 67 -8.50 15.90 -3.11
CA LYS A 67 -8.19 17.20 -3.69
C LYS A 67 -8.83 17.32 -5.07
N LEU A 68 -9.67 18.33 -5.25
CA LEU A 68 -10.13 18.80 -6.55
C LEU A 68 -9.00 19.58 -7.25
N HIS A 69 -9.14 19.77 -8.56
CA HIS A 69 -8.15 20.46 -9.39
C HIS A 69 -7.94 21.92 -8.94
N PHE A 70 -9.01 22.57 -8.47
CA PHE A 70 -8.97 23.90 -7.87
C PHE A 70 -9.62 23.83 -6.49
N GLU A 71 -8.83 24.00 -5.44
CA GLU A 71 -9.31 24.10 -4.06
C GLU A 71 -8.68 25.30 -3.37
N LYS A 72 -9.42 25.88 -2.43
CA LYS A 72 -8.94 26.97 -1.60
C LYS A 72 -7.93 26.43 -0.59
N GLY A 73 -6.70 26.90 -0.66
CA GLY A 73 -5.61 26.43 0.22
C GLY A 73 -5.80 26.74 1.71
N TYR A 74 -6.74 27.60 2.07
CA TYR A 74 -7.09 27.90 3.47
C TYR A 74 -8.19 27.01 4.03
N GLU A 75 -8.84 26.18 3.21
CA GLU A 75 -9.87 25.26 3.70
C GLU A 75 -9.24 24.05 4.38
N GLN A 76 -9.94 23.50 5.39
CA GLN A 76 -9.44 22.34 6.11
C GLN A 76 -9.42 21.10 5.20
N THR A 77 -8.23 20.52 5.03
CA THR A 77 -8.03 19.32 4.21
C THR A 77 -8.66 18.06 4.81
N GLY A 78 -8.93 18.00 6.11
CA GLY A 78 -9.42 16.78 6.75
C GLY A 78 -10.75 16.96 7.46
N GLU A 79 -11.65 15.98 7.30
CA GLU A 79 -12.96 15.91 7.96
C GLU A 79 -12.99 14.80 9.01
N GLU A 80 -13.69 15.04 10.11
CA GLU A 80 -14.00 14.03 11.11
C GLU A 80 -14.99 13.01 10.52
N ASN A 81 -14.61 11.74 10.53
CA ASN A 81 -15.41 10.64 10.02
C ASN A 81 -15.35 9.47 11.02
N PHE A 82 -16.38 8.62 10.99
CA PHE A 82 -16.40 7.39 11.79
C PHE A 82 -15.90 6.21 10.96
N SER A 83 -15.00 5.42 11.55
CA SER A 83 -14.47 4.21 10.90
C SER A 83 -15.20 2.94 11.37
N TRP A 84 -15.40 2.01 10.44
CA TRP A 84 -15.73 0.63 10.76
C TRP A 84 -14.77 -0.35 10.09
N LEU A 85 -14.41 -1.41 10.82
CA LEU A 85 -13.56 -2.49 10.35
C LEU A 85 -14.39 -3.47 9.51
N ARG A 86 -14.06 -3.61 8.22
CA ARG A 86 -14.57 -4.68 7.36
C ARG A 86 -13.48 -5.68 7.05
N ASN A 87 -13.48 -6.85 7.67
CA ASN A 87 -12.73 -7.97 7.11
C ASN A 87 -13.63 -8.73 6.14
N ARG A 88 -13.31 -8.72 4.84
CA ARG A 88 -14.16 -9.34 3.81
C ARG A 88 -13.70 -10.69 3.29
N ALA A 89 -12.50 -11.20 3.62
CA ALA A 89 -12.05 -12.59 3.33
C ALA A 89 -10.52 -12.83 3.48
N LYS A 90 -9.71 -11.89 3.94
CA LYS A 90 -8.24 -12.07 4.00
C LYS A 90 -7.66 -11.31 5.20
N ASN A 91 -6.40 -11.58 5.56
CA ASN A 91 -5.60 -10.83 6.57
C ASN A 91 -5.37 -9.35 6.17
N LEU A 92 -6.37 -8.67 5.61
CA LEU A 92 -6.31 -7.29 5.19
C LEU A 92 -7.24 -6.51 6.12
N ILE A 93 -6.67 -5.54 6.82
CA ILE A 93 -7.41 -4.58 7.61
C ILE A 93 -7.97 -3.54 6.65
N VAL A 94 -9.28 -3.56 6.43
CA VAL A 94 -9.95 -2.57 5.60
C VAL A 94 -10.90 -1.75 6.47
N TYR A 95 -10.71 -0.44 6.46
CA TYR A 95 -11.64 0.51 7.08
C TYR A 95 -12.60 1.01 6.01
N ARG A 96 -13.89 1.04 6.32
CA ARG A 96 -14.87 1.80 5.53
C ARG A 96 -15.47 2.87 6.42
N LEU A 97 -15.84 3.98 5.81
CA LEU A 97 -16.45 5.12 6.48
C LEU A 97 -17.95 5.03 6.46
N LYS A 98 -18.56 5.55 7.52
CA LYS A 98 -19.99 5.90 7.53
C LYS A 98 -20.13 7.33 7.03
N ARG A 99 -20.64 7.52 5.81
CA ARG A 99 -21.15 8.81 5.35
C ARG A 99 -22.62 8.90 5.73
N PHE A 100 -23.04 10.03 6.28
CA PHE A 100 -24.45 10.37 6.49
C PHE A 100 -25.02 11.02 5.23
#